data_AF-A0A944W2I3-F1
#
_entry.id   AF-A0A944W2I3-F1
#
_cell.length_a   1.000
_cell.length_b   1.000
_cell.length_c   1.000
_cell.angle_alpha   90.00
_cell.angle_beta   90.00
_cell.angle_gamma   90.00
#
_symmetry.space_group_name_H-M   'P 1'
#
loop_
_entity.id
_entity.type
_entity.pdbx_description
1 polymer ?
#
loop_
_entity_poly.entity_id
_entity_poly.type
_entity_poly.pdbx_seq_one_letter_code
_entity_poly.pdbx_strand_id
1 'polypeptide(L)'
;MGVQANDLIFYEDPEEEKGSLRLRIFRNLLLGWAMFISVAGVGVVSLLILFPPGEAIFRSIFNDACERGPVHTANIDIGDATVLQIIGDRGDLAVEGRRGRSSISVVGRSCGTIESRRHFESIVFTTSKTDDEIIVAVKLPRKANLGELQDNIRMDVQILVPENFPRVEIDNGDGSVFVANVRELQAVVGFGNLDATNIGGAVDVDELIGSISLIDIRGDVEVDDLKGYGEVFLTAITGNVNIGSNQSGPARISDIGGDVTIGNAGTGRLTVARVGGDLSVDLNLLGRISIDEIEGLVSLPGDPGT
;
A
#
# COMPACT_ATOMS: atom_id res chain seq x y z
N MET A 1 19.18 -64.94 -22.09
CA MET A 1 19.93 -64.10 -23.05
C MET A 1 18.91 -63.20 -23.71
N GLY A 2 18.80 -61.96 -23.23
CA GLY A 2 17.84 -60.97 -23.70
C GLY A 2 18.56 -59.69 -24.10
N VAL A 3 18.10 -59.08 -25.19
CA VAL A 3 18.45 -57.79 -25.80
C VAL A 3 17.31 -57.50 -26.79
N GLN A 4 16.70 -56.33 -26.98
CA GLN A 4 16.65 -55.02 -26.31
C GLN A 4 15.34 -54.38 -26.80
N ALA A 5 14.70 -53.59 -25.94
CA ALA A 5 13.52 -52.78 -26.26
C ALA A 5 13.93 -51.35 -26.63
N ASN A 6 13.10 -50.74 -27.48
CA ASN A 6 13.24 -49.45 -28.15
C ASN A 6 13.51 -48.22 -27.25
N ASP A 7 14.34 -47.35 -27.81
CA ASP A 7 14.35 -45.89 -27.81
C ASP A 7 13.30 -45.13 -26.98
N LEU A 8 13.79 -44.42 -25.97
CA LEU A 8 13.33 -43.10 -25.55
C LEU A 8 14.57 -42.26 -25.21
N ILE A 9 14.94 -41.35 -26.10
CA ILE A 9 16.00 -40.37 -25.89
C ILE A 9 15.39 -39.24 -25.06
N PHE A 10 15.73 -39.19 -23.77
CA PHE A 10 15.58 -38.00 -22.96
C PHE A 10 16.69 -37.01 -23.34
N TYR A 11 16.29 -35.81 -23.75
CA TYR A 11 17.20 -34.68 -23.88
C TYR A 11 17.46 -34.15 -22.48
N GLU A 12 18.60 -34.52 -21.92
CA GLU A 12 19.09 -34.09 -20.60
C GLU A 12 19.76 -32.72 -20.78
N ASP A 13 19.08 -31.68 -20.30
CA ASP A 13 19.51 -30.28 -20.32
C ASP A 13 20.65 -30.08 -19.30
N PRO A 14 21.88 -29.72 -19.71
CA PRO A 14 23.00 -29.60 -18.79
C PRO A 14 23.20 -28.13 -18.40
N GLU A 15 22.37 -27.58 -17.52
CA GLU A 15 22.72 -26.43 -16.66
C GLU A 15 21.85 -26.40 -15.38
N GLU A 16 21.85 -27.51 -14.63
CA GLU A 16 21.38 -27.54 -13.24
C GLU A 16 22.58 -27.51 -12.28
N GLU A 17 23.37 -26.42 -12.30
CA GLU A 17 24.39 -26.20 -11.26
C GLU A 17 24.63 -24.72 -10.94
N LYS A 18 23.57 -23.96 -10.62
CA LYS A 18 23.70 -22.73 -9.79
C LYS A 18 22.60 -22.63 -8.73
N GLY A 19 22.53 -23.67 -7.91
CA GLY A 19 21.81 -23.66 -6.65
C GLY A 19 22.41 -22.66 -5.65
N SER A 20 21.74 -21.51 -5.51
CA SER A 20 21.43 -20.87 -4.22
C SER A 20 22.60 -20.47 -3.29
N LEU A 21 23.40 -19.48 -3.71
CA LEU A 21 24.14 -18.64 -2.75
C LEU A 21 23.22 -17.82 -1.82
N ARG A 22 21.92 -17.72 -2.14
CA ARG A 22 20.88 -17.09 -1.30
C ARG A 22 20.34 -17.98 -0.16
N LEU A 23 20.50 -19.31 -0.21
CA LEU A 23 20.06 -20.19 0.88
C LEU A 23 21.09 -20.38 2.01
N ARG A 24 22.38 -20.08 1.76
CA ARG A 24 23.42 -20.15 2.79
C ARG A 24 23.46 -18.95 3.73
N ILE A 25 22.92 -17.80 3.31
CA ILE A 25 22.76 -16.62 4.19
C ILE A 25 21.50 -16.78 5.07
N PHE A 26 20.43 -17.37 4.56
CA PHE A 26 19.23 -17.65 5.35
C PHE A 26 19.41 -18.77 6.39
N ARG A 27 20.23 -19.80 6.10
CA ARG A 27 20.48 -20.90 7.06
C ARG A 27 21.41 -20.51 8.21
N ASN A 28 22.26 -19.49 8.05
CA ASN A 28 23.13 -18.99 9.12
C ASN A 28 22.51 -17.84 9.94
N LEU A 29 21.43 -17.21 9.46
CA LEU A 29 20.62 -16.31 10.30
C LEU A 29 19.66 -17.08 11.22
N LEU A 30 19.16 -18.25 10.81
CA LEU A 30 18.23 -19.04 11.63
C LEU A 30 18.90 -19.88 12.73
N LEU A 31 20.22 -20.13 12.65
CA LEU A 31 20.96 -20.83 13.71
C LEU A 31 21.57 -19.89 14.78
N GLY A 32 21.67 -18.59 14.50
CA GLY A 32 22.15 -17.59 15.46
C GLY A 32 21.12 -17.19 16.53
N TRP A 33 19.84 -17.43 16.29
CA TRP A 33 18.74 -17.05 17.21
C TRP A 33 18.21 -18.20 18.06
N ALA A 34 18.57 -19.45 17.73
CA ALA A 34 18.13 -20.63 18.48
C ALA A 34 19.05 -20.99 19.67
N MET A 35 20.12 -20.22 19.94
CA MET A 35 21.07 -20.51 21.03
C MET A 35 21.09 -19.48 22.19
N PHE A 36 20.05 -18.66 22.33
CA PHE A 36 19.88 -17.75 23.47
C PHE A 36 18.56 -17.95 24.23
N ILE A 37 18.02 -19.17 24.22
CA ILE A 37 16.95 -19.58 25.14
C ILE A 37 17.39 -20.87 25.85
N SER A 38 18.33 -20.71 26.77
CA SER A 38 18.53 -21.64 27.89
C SER A 38 19.42 -20.95 28.91
N VAL A 39 18.82 -20.09 29.74
CA VAL A 39 19.15 -19.83 31.16
C VAL A 39 18.43 -18.53 31.56
N ALA A 40 17.31 -18.70 32.26
CA ALA A 40 16.72 -17.83 33.30
C ALA A 40 15.19 -17.96 33.26
N GLY A 41 14.61 -18.31 34.42
CA GLY A 41 13.24 -18.76 34.57
C GLY A 41 12.14 -17.72 34.25
N VAL A 42 10.96 -18.28 33.99
CA VAL A 42 9.61 -17.71 33.97
C VAL A 42 9.53 -16.20 34.21
N GLY A 43 9.52 -15.45 33.11
CA GLY A 43 9.11 -14.05 33.05
C GLY A 43 8.59 -13.81 31.64
N VAL A 44 7.35 -13.36 31.52
CA VAL A 44 6.66 -13.11 30.25
C VAL A 44 7.51 -12.19 29.38
N VAL A 45 8.11 -12.75 28.33
CA VAL A 45 8.74 -11.95 27.27
C VAL A 45 7.60 -11.54 26.34
N SER A 46 7.02 -10.37 26.60
CA SER A 46 6.22 -9.68 25.59
C SER A 46 7.10 -9.48 24.37
N LEU A 47 6.81 -10.25 23.33
CA LEU A 47 7.41 -10.12 22.01
C LEU A 47 6.86 -8.83 21.40
N LEU A 48 7.49 -7.70 21.70
CA LEU A 48 7.31 -6.45 20.96
C LEU A 48 7.76 -6.72 19.52
N ILE A 49 6.81 -6.98 18.63
CA ILE A 49 7.00 -6.88 17.19
C ILE A 49 7.26 -5.40 16.93
N LEU A 50 8.52 -5.00 17.01
CA LEU A 50 9.00 -3.74 16.47
C LEU A 50 8.79 -3.84 14.96
N PHE A 51 7.62 -3.38 14.50
CA PHE A 51 7.45 -2.97 13.13
C PHE A 51 8.66 -2.10 12.77
N PRO A 52 9.32 -2.36 11.65
CA PRO A 52 10.46 -1.55 11.28
C PRO A 52 10.00 -0.08 11.25
N PRO A 53 10.79 0.86 11.80
CA PRO A 53 10.48 2.28 11.67
C PRO A 53 10.19 2.57 10.19
N GLY A 54 9.17 3.38 9.88
CA GLY A 54 8.65 3.60 8.51
C GLY A 54 9.72 3.86 7.44
N GLU A 55 10.92 4.29 7.85
CA GLU A 55 12.12 4.38 7.01
C GLU A 55 12.55 3.07 6.31
N ALA A 56 12.25 1.88 6.85
CA ALA A 56 12.60 0.61 6.18
C ALA A 56 11.61 0.24 5.07
N ILE A 57 10.30 0.50 5.27
CA ILE A 57 9.27 0.38 4.22
C ILE A 57 9.58 1.39 3.12
N PHE A 58 9.96 2.60 3.52
CA PHE A 58 10.41 3.64 2.61
C PHE A 58 11.57 3.16 1.73
N ARG A 59 12.58 2.48 2.29
CA ARG A 59 13.68 1.97 1.47
C ARG A 59 13.30 0.80 0.57
N SER A 60 12.29 -0.01 0.90
CA SER A 60 11.88 -1.13 0.04
C SER A 60 11.11 -0.68 -1.20
N ILE A 61 10.33 0.39 -1.12
CA ILE A 61 9.56 0.93 -2.25
C ILE A 61 10.51 1.40 -3.38
N PHE A 62 11.54 2.19 -3.04
CA PHE A 62 12.41 2.83 -4.06
C PHE A 62 13.64 1.99 -4.46
N ASN A 63 13.66 0.67 -4.22
CA ASN A 63 14.86 -0.18 -4.38
C ASN A 63 14.93 -1.01 -5.66
N ASP A 64 14.22 -0.60 -6.72
CA ASP A 64 14.34 -1.26 -8.01
C ASP A 64 15.65 -0.86 -8.71
N ALA A 65 16.29 -1.86 -9.32
CA ALA A 65 17.45 -1.69 -10.19
C ALA A 65 17.01 -1.08 -11.52
N CYS A 66 16.82 0.24 -11.56
CA CYS A 66 16.54 0.99 -12.79
C CYS A 66 17.58 2.08 -13.04
N GLU A 67 17.64 2.52 -14.30
CA GLU A 67 18.42 3.69 -14.67
C GLU A 67 17.73 4.92 -14.09
N ARG A 68 18.50 5.73 -13.35
CA ARG A 68 17.98 6.91 -12.66
C ARG A 68 18.24 8.16 -13.49
N GLY A 69 17.25 9.02 -13.59
CA GLY A 69 17.45 10.36 -14.17
C GLY A 69 17.78 11.40 -13.11
N PRO A 70 17.73 12.69 -13.50
CA PRO A 70 17.95 13.80 -12.58
C PRO A 70 17.00 13.73 -11.37
N VAL A 71 17.53 14.07 -10.20
CA VAL A 71 16.70 14.20 -9.00
C VAL A 71 16.05 15.58 -9.02
N HIS A 72 14.72 15.60 -8.89
CA HIS A 72 13.96 16.83 -8.70
C HIS A 72 13.78 17.06 -7.21
N THR A 73 14.06 18.27 -6.73
CA THR A 73 13.89 18.62 -5.32
C THR A 73 13.24 19.98 -5.20
N ALA A 74 12.25 20.08 -4.32
CA ALA A 74 11.60 21.32 -3.95
C ALA A 74 11.47 21.40 -2.43
N ASN A 75 11.67 22.57 -1.87
CA ASN A 75 11.37 22.86 -0.47
C ASN A 75 10.39 24.02 -0.45
N ILE A 76 9.20 23.80 0.12
CA ILE A 76 8.06 24.70 0.06
C ILE A 76 7.74 25.12 1.49
N ASP A 77 7.73 26.43 1.75
CA ASP A 77 7.21 26.96 3.00
C ASP A 77 5.68 26.80 3.00
N ILE A 78 5.12 26.30 4.09
CA ILE A 78 3.70 25.96 4.18
C ILE A 78 2.86 27.21 4.31
N GLY A 79 3.33 28.23 5.04
CA GLY A 79 2.48 29.38 5.38
C GLY A 79 1.17 28.91 6.02
N ASP A 80 0.05 29.36 5.45
CA ASP A 80 -1.30 29.02 5.92
C ASP A 80 -1.95 27.86 5.14
N ALA A 81 -1.20 27.19 4.25
CA ALA A 81 -1.74 26.12 3.43
C ALA A 81 -2.20 24.93 4.29
N THR A 82 -3.44 24.50 4.05
CA THR A 82 -4.06 23.37 4.75
C THR A 82 -4.15 22.12 3.88
N VAL A 83 -4.15 22.28 2.56
CA VAL A 83 -4.29 21.17 1.61
C VAL A 83 -2.97 20.94 0.87
N LEU A 84 -2.55 19.68 0.80
CA LEU A 84 -1.50 19.22 -0.09
C LEU A 84 -2.14 18.29 -1.10
N GLN A 85 -2.30 18.76 -2.33
CA GLN A 85 -2.79 17.97 -3.44
C GLN A 85 -1.61 17.40 -4.23
N ILE A 86 -1.66 16.10 -4.50
CA ILE A 86 -0.61 15.38 -5.21
C ILE A 86 -1.24 14.67 -6.40
N ILE A 87 -0.80 15.05 -7.60
CA ILE A 87 -1.21 14.45 -8.86
C ILE A 87 -0.03 13.65 -9.41
N GLY A 88 -0.03 12.36 -9.11
CA GLY A 88 0.91 11.37 -9.64
C GLY A 88 0.47 10.84 -11.01
N ASP A 89 1.41 10.23 -11.73
CA ASP A 89 1.14 9.56 -13.01
C ASP A 89 1.53 8.10 -12.89
N ARG A 90 2.77 7.73 -13.22
CA ARG A 90 3.33 6.39 -12.95
C ARG A 90 4.51 6.52 -12.01
N GLY A 91 4.54 5.71 -10.95
CA GLY A 91 5.61 5.67 -9.97
C GLY A 91 5.09 5.57 -8.55
N ASP A 92 5.98 5.15 -7.65
CA ASP A 92 5.60 5.02 -6.25
C ASP A 92 5.58 6.41 -5.58
N LEU A 93 4.60 6.63 -4.71
CA LEU A 93 4.41 7.87 -3.98
C LEU A 93 4.47 7.60 -2.48
N ALA A 94 5.21 8.42 -1.75
CA ALA A 94 5.27 8.33 -0.31
C ALA A 94 5.19 9.69 0.36
N VAL A 95 4.24 9.85 1.28
CA VAL A 95 3.99 11.07 2.06
C VAL A 95 4.16 10.77 3.55
N GLU A 96 5.06 11.47 4.23
CA GLU A 96 5.34 11.23 5.64
C GLU A 96 5.36 12.54 6.44
N GLY A 97 4.49 12.62 7.45
CA GLY A 97 4.55 13.66 8.48
C GLY A 97 5.69 13.43 9.46
N ARG A 98 6.54 14.46 9.68
CA ARG A 98 7.63 14.41 10.65
C ARG A 98 7.59 15.58 11.64
N ARG A 99 7.92 15.27 12.88
CA ARG A 99 8.02 16.26 13.98
C ARG A 99 9.07 17.32 13.69
N GLY A 100 8.81 18.54 14.16
CA GLY A 100 9.76 19.65 14.10
C GLY A 100 9.99 20.23 12.70
N ARG A 101 9.18 19.84 11.71
CA ARG A 101 9.18 20.46 10.37
C ARG A 101 8.21 21.64 10.31
N SER A 102 8.61 22.67 9.59
CA SER A 102 7.78 23.81 9.21
C SER A 102 7.66 23.99 7.69
N SER A 103 8.30 23.11 6.91
CA SER A 103 8.29 23.15 5.45
C SER A 103 8.06 21.76 4.86
N ILE A 104 7.54 21.74 3.64
CA ILE A 104 7.37 20.53 2.83
C ILE A 104 8.63 20.32 1.99
N SER A 105 9.20 19.12 2.07
CA SER A 105 10.30 18.72 1.18
C SER A 105 9.79 17.68 0.20
N VAL A 106 9.93 17.96 -1.09
CA VAL A 106 9.58 17.03 -2.15
C VAL A 106 10.84 16.57 -2.87
N VAL A 107 10.98 15.27 -3.06
CA VAL A 107 12.07 14.65 -3.81
C VAL A 107 11.47 13.68 -4.82
N GLY A 108 11.60 14.00 -6.10
CA GLY A 108 11.18 13.15 -7.20
C GLY A 108 12.38 12.51 -7.89
N ARG A 109 12.28 11.22 -8.23
CA ARG A 109 13.33 10.46 -8.89
C ARG A 109 12.75 9.72 -10.08
N SER A 110 13.19 10.07 -11.28
CA SER A 110 12.80 9.31 -12.47
C SER A 110 13.54 7.97 -12.50
N CYS A 111 12.80 6.94 -12.89
CA CYS A 111 13.25 5.57 -12.96
C CYS A 111 12.80 5.00 -14.30
N GLY A 112 13.71 4.31 -15.01
CA GLY A 112 13.32 3.59 -16.22
C GLY A 112 14.42 2.73 -16.82
N THR A 113 14.18 2.25 -18.04
CA THR A 113 15.19 1.45 -18.76
C THR A 113 16.28 2.34 -19.38
N ILE A 114 17.40 1.73 -19.74
CA ILE A 114 18.52 2.42 -20.39
C ILE A 114 18.07 3.09 -21.70
N GLU A 115 17.21 2.43 -22.48
CA GLU A 115 16.67 2.95 -23.73
C GLU A 115 15.74 4.16 -23.51
N SER A 116 15.02 4.15 -22.39
CA SER A 116 14.04 5.18 -22.03
C SER A 116 14.67 6.43 -21.42
N ARG A 117 15.97 6.39 -21.06
CA ARG A 117 16.69 7.49 -20.39
C ARG A 117 16.61 8.82 -21.14
N ARG A 118 16.59 8.76 -22.48
CA ARG A 118 16.49 9.96 -23.35
C ARG A 118 15.20 10.76 -23.16
N HIS A 119 14.19 10.17 -22.54
CA HIS A 119 12.89 10.79 -22.31
C HIS A 119 12.74 11.39 -20.90
N PHE A 120 13.74 11.24 -20.00
CA PHE A 120 13.68 11.83 -18.65
C PHE A 120 13.56 13.36 -18.67
N GLU A 121 14.14 14.04 -19.67
CA GLU A 121 14.00 15.50 -19.84
C GLU A 121 12.58 15.93 -20.22
N SER A 122 11.71 15.00 -20.63
CA SER A 122 10.30 15.30 -20.97
C SER A 122 9.33 15.04 -19.82
N ILE A 123 9.84 14.64 -18.65
CA ILE A 123 9.05 14.55 -17.42
C ILE A 123 8.83 15.97 -16.88
N VAL A 124 7.57 16.34 -16.69
CA VAL A 124 7.20 17.63 -16.11
C VAL A 124 6.87 17.40 -14.64
N PHE A 125 7.69 17.99 -13.77
CA PHE A 125 7.50 18.01 -12.32
C PHE A 125 7.24 19.46 -11.88
N THR A 126 6.04 19.73 -11.40
CA THR A 126 5.61 21.09 -11.02
C THR A 126 5.17 21.13 -9.57
N THR A 127 5.59 22.18 -8.89
CA THR A 127 5.09 22.54 -7.56
C THR A 127 4.47 23.93 -7.64
N SER A 128 3.20 24.05 -7.27
CA SER A 128 2.49 25.32 -7.18
C SER A 128 1.99 25.53 -5.75
N LYS A 129 1.84 26.79 -5.34
CA LYS A 129 1.29 27.15 -4.05
C LYS A 129 0.33 28.33 -4.20
N THR A 130 -0.86 28.19 -3.64
CA THR A 130 -1.79 29.28 -3.34
C THR A 130 -1.77 29.57 -1.83
N ASP A 131 -2.67 30.42 -1.35
CA ASP A 131 -2.72 30.76 0.09
C ASP A 131 -3.12 29.56 0.96
N ASP A 132 -3.96 28.66 0.43
CA ASP A 132 -4.60 27.54 1.14
C ASP A 132 -4.16 26.14 0.65
N GLU A 133 -3.60 26.05 -0.55
CA GLU A 133 -3.30 24.78 -1.22
C GLU A 133 -1.88 24.73 -1.78
N ILE A 134 -1.25 23.57 -1.65
CA ILE A 134 0.02 23.24 -2.29
C ILE A 134 -0.23 22.09 -3.26
N ILE A 135 0.13 22.28 -4.52
CA ILE A 135 -0.06 21.29 -5.59
C ILE A 135 1.30 20.75 -6.02
N VAL A 136 1.47 19.43 -5.98
CA VAL A 136 2.62 18.71 -6.52
C VAL A 136 2.11 17.84 -7.66
N ALA A 137 2.57 18.08 -8.89
CA ALA A 137 2.13 17.31 -10.05
C ALA A 137 3.30 16.72 -10.84
N VAL A 138 3.15 15.45 -11.19
CA VAL A 138 4.01 14.71 -12.12
C VAL A 138 3.23 14.50 -13.41
N LYS A 139 3.84 14.81 -14.55
CA LYS A 139 3.30 14.47 -15.86
C LYS A 139 4.37 13.81 -16.70
N LEU A 140 4.15 12.53 -17.00
CA LEU A 140 5.05 11.76 -17.85
C LEU A 140 4.70 11.98 -19.33
N PRO A 141 5.68 11.88 -20.23
CA PRO A 141 5.43 11.90 -21.65
C PRO A 141 4.53 10.71 -22.05
N ARG A 142 3.43 10.99 -22.76
CA ARG A 142 2.61 9.95 -23.41
C ARG A 142 2.96 9.92 -24.90
N LYS A 143 3.12 8.72 -25.47
CA LYS A 143 3.31 8.58 -26.92
C LYS A 143 1.95 8.63 -27.63
N ALA A 144 1.92 9.31 -28.79
CA ALA A 144 0.72 9.50 -29.58
C ALA A 144 0.29 8.26 -30.41
N ASN A 145 1.15 7.23 -30.53
CA ASN A 145 0.92 6.10 -31.45
C ASN A 145 0.95 4.74 -30.74
N LEU A 146 -0.06 3.91 -31.03
CA LEU A 146 -0.21 2.51 -30.63
C LEU A 146 0.80 1.63 -31.40
N GLY A 147 2.01 1.42 -30.88
CA GLY A 147 2.97 0.49 -31.50
C GLY A 147 4.44 0.67 -31.12
N GLU A 148 4.83 1.81 -30.55
CA GLU A 148 6.13 1.91 -29.87
C GLU A 148 5.99 1.35 -28.46
N LEU A 149 6.87 0.40 -28.11
CA LEU A 149 6.98 -0.22 -26.80
C LEU A 149 6.82 0.85 -25.70
N GLN A 150 5.98 0.54 -24.70
CA GLN A 150 5.74 1.39 -23.55
C GLN A 150 7.10 1.76 -22.95
N ASP A 151 7.48 3.04 -23.02
CA ASP A 151 8.66 3.48 -22.30
C ASP A 151 8.34 3.25 -20.81
N ASN A 152 9.07 2.32 -20.20
CA ASN A 152 8.95 1.96 -18.80
C ASN A 152 9.63 3.06 -17.98
N ILE A 153 9.04 4.25 -18.01
CA ILE A 153 9.45 5.43 -17.26
C ILE A 153 8.39 5.64 -16.20
N ARG A 154 8.86 5.78 -14.97
CA ARG A 154 8.08 6.19 -13.83
C ARG A 154 8.84 7.28 -13.07
N MET A 155 8.15 8.01 -12.21
CA MET A 155 8.76 8.96 -11.31
C MET A 155 8.29 8.67 -9.90
N ASP A 156 9.22 8.17 -9.09
CA ASP A 156 8.93 7.88 -7.70
C ASP A 156 9.09 9.18 -6.90
N VAL A 157 8.12 9.49 -6.04
CA VAL A 157 8.03 10.78 -5.33
C VAL A 157 8.00 10.57 -3.82
N GLN A 158 8.91 11.24 -3.11
CA GLN A 158 8.92 11.34 -1.66
C GLN A 158 8.51 12.75 -1.24
N ILE A 159 7.53 12.85 -0.34
CA ILE A 159 7.10 14.11 0.25
C ILE A 159 7.19 14.01 1.78
N LEU A 160 7.94 14.91 2.39
CA LEU A 160 8.00 15.05 3.84
C LEU A 160 7.26 16.31 4.25
N VAL A 161 6.21 16.16 5.04
CA VAL A 161 5.39 17.25 5.60
C VAL A 161 5.60 17.36 7.11
N PRO A 162 5.15 18.45 7.77
CA PRO A 162 5.02 18.46 9.22
C PRO A 162 4.08 17.36 9.72
N GLU A 163 4.39 16.80 10.89
CA GLU A 163 3.48 15.87 11.56
C GLU A 163 2.10 16.51 11.72
N ASN A 164 1.06 15.70 11.48
CA ASN A 164 -0.33 16.14 11.50
C ASN A 164 -0.63 17.24 10.48
N PHE A 165 0.01 17.23 9.30
CA PHE A 165 -0.39 18.12 8.20
C PHE A 165 -1.90 17.99 7.92
N PRO A 166 -2.65 19.09 7.67
CA PRO A 166 -4.10 19.07 7.78
C PRO A 166 -4.83 18.11 6.87
N ARG A 167 -4.60 18.18 5.56
CA ARG A 167 -5.25 17.29 4.60
C ARG A 167 -4.30 16.99 3.45
N VAL A 168 -4.18 15.71 3.13
CA VAL A 168 -3.44 15.24 1.95
C VAL A 168 -4.43 14.62 0.99
N GLU A 169 -4.44 15.13 -0.24
CA GLU A 169 -5.25 14.61 -1.35
C GLU A 169 -4.31 13.99 -2.38
N ILE A 170 -4.56 12.75 -2.78
CA ILE A 170 -3.73 12.00 -3.71
C ILE A 170 -4.58 11.51 -4.89
N ASP A 171 -4.14 11.80 -6.09
CA ASP A 171 -4.56 11.13 -7.33
C ASP A 171 -3.30 10.52 -7.95
N ASN A 172 -3.14 9.19 -7.89
CA ASN A 172 -2.00 8.50 -8.47
C ASN A 172 -2.45 7.46 -9.48
N GLY A 173 -2.01 7.59 -10.73
CA GLY A 173 -2.44 6.70 -11.81
C GLY A 173 -1.93 5.25 -11.69
N ASP A 174 -0.65 5.06 -11.39
CA ASP A 174 0.01 3.76 -11.28
C ASP A 174 1.17 3.84 -10.28
N GLY A 175 1.29 2.84 -9.40
CA GLY A 175 2.34 2.73 -8.39
C GLY A 175 1.79 2.64 -6.97
N SER A 176 2.62 2.17 -6.05
CA SER A 176 2.21 2.05 -4.64
C SER A 176 2.24 3.41 -3.95
N VAL A 177 1.23 3.67 -3.12
CA VAL A 177 1.08 4.88 -2.34
C VAL A 177 1.23 4.57 -0.86
N PHE A 178 2.16 5.25 -0.20
CA PHE A 178 2.37 5.17 1.24
C PHE A 178 2.09 6.52 1.91
N VAL A 179 1.27 6.54 2.94
CA VAL A 179 0.95 7.77 3.70
C VAL A 179 1.08 7.52 5.19
N ALA A 180 1.81 8.38 5.91
CA ALA A 180 1.93 8.26 7.36
C ALA A 180 1.96 9.60 8.10
N ASN A 181 1.43 9.60 9.34
CA ASN A 181 1.53 10.71 10.30
C ASN A 181 0.93 12.05 9.82
N VAL A 182 -0.15 11.98 9.05
CA VAL A 182 -0.94 13.13 8.59
C VAL A 182 -2.30 13.15 9.31
N ARG A 183 -3.07 14.22 9.18
CA ARG A 183 -4.36 14.31 9.89
C ARG A 183 -5.51 13.72 9.09
N GLU A 184 -5.69 14.13 7.84
CA GLU A 184 -6.73 13.59 6.96
C GLU A 184 -6.11 13.16 5.64
N LEU A 185 -6.69 12.12 5.04
CA LEU A 185 -6.28 11.57 3.75
C LEU A 185 -7.50 11.39 2.84
N GLN A 186 -7.40 11.89 1.61
CA GLN A 186 -8.24 11.47 0.49
C GLN A 186 -7.37 10.87 -0.60
N ALA A 187 -7.78 9.74 -1.18
CA ALA A 187 -6.98 9.04 -2.18
C ALA A 187 -7.80 8.44 -3.32
N VAL A 188 -7.32 8.67 -4.54
CA VAL A 188 -7.64 7.93 -5.77
C VAL A 188 -6.35 7.26 -6.23
N VAL A 189 -6.35 5.94 -6.36
CA VAL A 189 -5.17 5.16 -6.77
C VAL A 189 -5.56 4.24 -7.92
N GLY A 190 -5.19 4.62 -9.14
CA GLY A 190 -5.55 3.90 -10.36
C GLY A 190 -5.11 2.43 -10.32
N PHE A 191 -3.82 2.14 -10.29
CA PHE A 191 -3.29 0.78 -10.12
C PHE A 191 -2.14 0.77 -9.10
N GLY A 192 -2.24 -0.05 -8.06
CA GLY A 192 -1.19 -0.13 -7.05
C GLY A 192 -1.73 -0.55 -5.70
N ASN A 193 -0.92 -0.38 -4.66
CA ASN A 193 -1.37 -0.60 -3.28
C ASN A 193 -1.43 0.73 -2.54
N LEU A 194 -2.36 0.86 -1.59
CA LEU A 194 -2.43 1.98 -0.65
C LEU A 194 -2.11 1.48 0.76
N ASP A 195 -1.01 1.95 1.33
CA ASP A 195 -0.63 1.71 2.72
C ASP A 195 -0.72 3.05 3.49
N ALA A 196 -1.72 3.20 4.38
CA ALA A 196 -1.86 4.37 5.23
C ALA A 196 -1.71 4.01 6.72
N THR A 197 -0.93 4.77 7.47
CA THR A 197 -0.66 4.46 8.88
C THR A 197 -0.62 5.70 9.76
N ASN A 198 -1.20 5.59 10.97
CA ASN A 198 -1.21 6.66 11.96
C ASN A 198 -1.81 7.97 11.39
N ILE A 199 -3.05 7.87 10.92
CA ILE A 199 -3.81 9.01 10.42
C ILE A 199 -4.62 9.61 11.57
N GLY A 200 -4.49 10.92 11.78
CA GLY A 200 -5.05 11.63 12.93
C GLY A 200 -6.57 11.84 12.90
N GLY A 201 -7.21 11.55 11.78
CA GLY A 201 -8.62 11.82 11.47
C GLY A 201 -9.12 10.87 10.39
N ALA A 202 -10.01 11.36 9.52
CA ALA A 202 -10.69 10.53 8.54
C ALA A 202 -9.78 10.12 7.36
N VAL A 203 -10.11 8.98 6.77
CA VAL A 203 -9.55 8.49 5.50
C VAL A 203 -10.70 8.26 4.52
N ASP A 204 -10.56 8.81 3.33
CA ASP A 204 -11.52 8.67 2.23
C ASP A 204 -10.79 8.08 1.00
N VAL A 205 -11.28 6.98 0.46
CA VAL A 205 -10.70 6.30 -0.70
C VAL A 205 -11.77 6.11 -1.76
N ASP A 206 -11.76 6.99 -2.77
CA ASP A 206 -12.75 7.02 -3.84
C ASP A 206 -12.61 5.79 -4.78
N GLU A 207 -11.37 5.46 -5.19
CA GLU A 207 -11.11 4.32 -6.07
C GLU A 207 -9.71 3.75 -5.84
N LEU A 208 -9.61 2.42 -5.80
CA LEU A 208 -8.34 1.70 -5.79
C LEU A 208 -8.40 0.41 -6.61
N ILE A 209 -7.46 0.21 -7.54
CA ILE A 209 -7.22 -1.11 -8.16
C ILE A 209 -5.95 -1.76 -7.58
N GLY A 210 -6.16 -2.65 -6.60
CA GLY A 210 -5.09 -3.39 -5.92
C GLY A 210 -5.37 -3.59 -4.43
N SER A 211 -4.35 -3.58 -3.58
CA SER A 211 -4.49 -3.89 -2.14
C SER A 211 -4.52 -2.63 -1.28
N ILE A 212 -5.28 -2.67 -0.20
CA ILE A 212 -5.36 -1.56 0.78
C ILE A 212 -5.00 -2.05 2.18
N SER A 213 -4.18 -1.27 2.87
CA SER A 213 -3.80 -1.46 4.27
C SER A 213 -3.97 -0.15 5.03
N LEU A 214 -4.96 -0.07 5.91
CA LEU A 214 -5.17 1.11 6.78
C LEU A 214 -4.98 0.69 8.24
N ILE A 215 -4.05 1.35 8.93
CA ILE A 215 -3.62 1.01 10.29
C ILE A 215 -3.59 2.26 11.16
N ASP A 216 -4.13 2.18 12.38
CA ASP A 216 -4.11 3.27 13.37
C ASP A 216 -4.78 4.56 12.85
N ILE A 217 -6.08 4.48 12.55
CA ILE A 217 -6.87 5.61 12.05
C ILE A 217 -7.75 6.15 13.19
N ARG A 218 -7.65 7.46 13.48
CA ARG A 218 -8.38 8.08 14.61
C ARG A 218 -9.74 8.67 14.24
N GLY A 219 -10.14 8.59 12.97
CA GLY A 219 -11.46 9.00 12.48
C GLY A 219 -12.18 7.87 11.75
N ASP A 220 -13.18 8.26 10.96
CA ASP A 220 -13.94 7.36 10.09
C ASP A 220 -13.12 6.98 8.85
N VAL A 221 -13.44 5.82 8.29
CA VAL A 221 -12.90 5.31 7.03
C VAL A 221 -14.04 5.10 6.04
N GLU A 222 -13.98 5.79 4.91
CA GLU A 222 -14.86 5.59 3.76
C GLU A 222 -14.03 5.02 2.60
N VAL A 223 -14.53 3.96 1.98
CA VAL A 223 -13.92 3.34 0.80
C VAL A 223 -15.01 3.02 -0.21
N ASP A 224 -15.08 3.78 -1.28
CA ASP A 224 -16.14 3.66 -2.27
C ASP A 224 -15.99 2.39 -3.12
N ASP A 225 -14.88 2.26 -3.84
CA ASP A 225 -14.66 1.18 -4.80
C ASP A 225 -13.25 0.58 -4.74
N LEU A 226 -13.17 -0.71 -4.41
CA LEU A 226 -11.97 -1.53 -4.51
C LEU A 226 -12.12 -2.55 -5.63
N LYS A 227 -11.16 -2.61 -6.55
CA LYS A 227 -11.17 -3.52 -7.71
C LYS A 227 -9.84 -4.25 -7.84
N GLY A 228 -9.84 -5.35 -8.61
CA GLY A 228 -8.62 -6.10 -8.94
C GLY A 228 -8.52 -7.42 -8.20
N TYR A 229 -7.30 -7.76 -7.76
CA TYR A 229 -6.98 -9.03 -7.11
C TYR A 229 -6.18 -8.84 -5.80
N GLY A 230 -6.31 -7.65 -5.17
CA GLY A 230 -5.61 -7.29 -3.94
C GLY A 230 -6.31 -7.75 -2.66
N GLU A 231 -5.64 -7.54 -1.54
CA GLU A 231 -6.22 -7.79 -0.20
C GLU A 231 -6.67 -6.48 0.46
N VAL A 232 -7.68 -6.58 1.32
CA VAL A 232 -8.14 -5.48 2.18
C VAL A 232 -7.72 -5.80 3.61
N PHE A 233 -6.95 -4.91 4.22
CA PHE A 233 -6.51 -5.03 5.61
C PHE A 233 -6.77 -3.73 6.36
N LEU A 234 -7.74 -3.75 7.26
CA LEU A 234 -8.15 -2.58 8.04
C LEU A 234 -8.03 -2.93 9.53
N THR A 235 -7.24 -2.16 10.29
CA THR A 235 -7.11 -2.41 11.72
C THR A 235 -6.84 -1.18 12.57
N ALA A 236 -7.29 -1.21 13.82
CA ALA A 236 -7.13 -0.14 14.81
C ALA A 236 -7.74 1.18 14.31
N ILE A 237 -9.03 1.14 13.99
CA ILE A 237 -9.80 2.28 13.50
C ILE A 237 -10.74 2.71 14.63
N THR A 238 -10.65 3.96 15.05
CA THR A 238 -11.44 4.47 16.18
C THR A 238 -12.88 4.79 15.76
N GLY A 239 -13.08 5.26 14.53
CA GLY A 239 -14.39 5.59 13.98
C GLY A 239 -15.08 4.41 13.30
N ASN A 240 -16.02 4.74 12.42
CA ASN A 240 -16.76 3.80 11.59
C ASN A 240 -15.94 3.39 10.36
N VAL A 241 -16.25 2.23 9.80
CA VAL A 241 -15.74 1.77 8.51
C VAL A 241 -16.91 1.54 7.58
N ASN A 242 -16.91 2.23 6.44
CA ASN A 242 -17.85 2.01 5.36
C ASN A 242 -17.09 1.62 4.08
N ILE A 243 -17.49 0.50 3.48
CA ILE A 243 -16.95 0.02 2.21
C ILE A 243 -18.12 -0.15 1.24
N GLY A 244 -18.21 0.70 0.23
CA GLY A 244 -19.24 0.61 -0.81
C GLY A 244 -19.16 -0.73 -1.55
N SER A 245 -18.00 -1.01 -2.15
CA SER A 245 -17.78 -2.24 -2.92
C SER A 245 -16.33 -2.74 -2.86
N ASN A 246 -16.14 -3.95 -2.34
CA ASN A 246 -14.91 -4.71 -2.43
C ASN A 246 -15.00 -5.81 -3.50
N GLN A 247 -14.40 -5.56 -4.65
CA GLN A 247 -14.21 -6.53 -5.74
C GLN A 247 -12.74 -6.97 -5.87
N SER A 248 -11.86 -6.53 -4.95
CA SER A 248 -10.42 -6.75 -5.06
C SER A 248 -9.96 -8.10 -4.51
N GLY A 249 -10.64 -8.68 -3.51
CA GLY A 249 -10.26 -9.98 -2.97
C GLY A 249 -10.65 -10.18 -1.50
N PRO A 250 -9.89 -10.99 -0.74
CA PRO A 250 -10.20 -11.23 0.67
C PRO A 250 -10.02 -9.96 1.51
N ALA A 251 -10.87 -9.82 2.53
CA ALA A 251 -10.87 -8.70 3.45
C ALA A 251 -10.69 -9.17 4.90
N ARG A 252 -9.82 -8.49 5.65
CA ARG A 252 -9.65 -8.63 7.09
C ARG A 252 -9.85 -7.26 7.72
N ILE A 253 -10.87 -7.13 8.54
CA ILE A 253 -11.26 -5.89 9.20
C ILE A 253 -11.31 -6.19 10.70
N SER A 254 -10.52 -5.51 11.51
CA SER A 254 -10.54 -5.76 12.95
C SER A 254 -10.15 -4.60 13.84
N ASP A 255 -10.57 -4.62 15.11
CA ASP A 255 -10.28 -3.55 16.07
C ASP A 255 -10.90 -2.23 15.60
N ILE A 256 -12.22 -2.26 15.41
CA ILE A 256 -13.03 -1.11 14.97
C ILE A 256 -13.83 -0.60 16.16
N GLY A 257 -13.69 0.69 16.47
CA GLY A 257 -14.40 1.34 17.57
C GLY A 257 -15.87 1.62 17.27
N GLY A 258 -16.20 1.94 16.01
CA GLY A 258 -17.56 2.20 15.54
C GLY A 258 -18.20 1.04 14.78
N ASP A 259 -19.12 1.39 13.89
CA ASP A 259 -19.85 0.46 13.03
C ASP A 259 -19.02 0.03 11.81
N VAL A 260 -19.31 -1.15 11.28
CA VAL A 260 -18.76 -1.65 10.00
C VAL A 260 -19.90 -1.89 9.02
N THR A 261 -19.91 -1.15 7.92
CA THR A 261 -20.85 -1.33 6.81
C THR A 261 -20.11 -1.74 5.54
N ILE A 262 -20.59 -2.79 4.87
CA ILE A 262 -20.03 -3.28 3.61
C ILE A 262 -21.16 -3.53 2.62
N GLY A 263 -21.27 -2.69 1.58
CA GLY A 263 -22.28 -2.86 0.55
C GLY A 263 -22.07 -4.15 -0.26
N ASN A 264 -20.84 -4.38 -0.73
CA ASN A 264 -20.50 -5.62 -1.43
C ASN A 264 -19.13 -6.15 -1.00
N ALA A 265 -19.10 -7.31 -0.36
CA ALA A 265 -17.88 -7.99 0.07
C ALA A 265 -17.21 -8.85 -1.04
N GLY A 266 -17.76 -8.85 -2.25
CA GLY A 266 -17.20 -9.53 -3.41
C GLY A 266 -17.32 -11.05 -3.34
N THR A 267 -16.28 -11.74 -3.78
CA THR A 267 -16.23 -13.22 -3.85
C THR A 267 -15.18 -13.84 -2.91
N GLY A 268 -14.43 -12.98 -2.20
CA GLY A 268 -13.34 -13.39 -1.33
C GLY A 268 -13.81 -13.92 0.03
N ARG A 269 -12.83 -14.21 0.90
CA ARG A 269 -13.12 -14.41 2.33
C ARG A 269 -13.17 -13.05 3.01
N LEU A 270 -14.27 -12.76 3.69
CA LEU A 270 -14.40 -11.65 4.61
C LEU A 270 -14.21 -12.16 6.04
N THR A 271 -13.26 -11.60 6.75
CA THR A 271 -13.07 -11.80 8.20
C THR A 271 -13.28 -10.47 8.89
N VAL A 272 -14.24 -10.39 9.80
CA VAL A 272 -14.49 -9.22 10.64
C VAL A 272 -14.33 -9.63 12.11
N ALA A 273 -13.55 -8.90 12.89
CA ALA A 273 -13.32 -9.22 14.30
C ALA A 273 -13.22 -7.99 15.20
N ARG A 274 -13.73 -8.04 16.44
CA ARG A 274 -13.55 -6.95 17.43
C ARG A 274 -14.10 -5.62 16.93
N VAL A 275 -15.42 -5.56 16.81
CA VAL A 275 -16.16 -4.35 16.40
C VAL A 275 -17.01 -3.88 17.58
N GLY A 276 -16.82 -2.62 17.98
CA GLY A 276 -17.57 -1.99 19.08
C GLY A 276 -19.01 -1.58 18.72
N GLY A 277 -19.29 -1.42 17.43
CA GLY A 277 -20.61 -1.10 16.90
C GLY A 277 -21.31 -2.27 16.19
N ASP A 278 -22.21 -1.91 15.30
CA ASP A 278 -22.96 -2.83 14.44
C ASP A 278 -22.11 -3.30 13.25
N LEU A 279 -22.43 -4.49 12.72
CA LEU A 279 -21.87 -5.02 11.48
C LEU A 279 -23.01 -5.23 10.47
N SER A 280 -22.97 -4.53 9.33
CA SER A 280 -23.86 -4.77 8.18
C SER A 280 -23.06 -5.17 6.94
N VAL A 281 -23.48 -6.26 6.31
CA VAL A 281 -22.96 -6.70 5.00
C VAL A 281 -24.15 -6.97 4.09
N ASP A 282 -24.29 -6.20 3.00
CA ASP A 282 -25.48 -6.29 2.15
C ASP A 282 -25.35 -7.42 1.12
N LEU A 283 -24.17 -7.55 0.49
CA LEU A 283 -23.90 -8.56 -0.52
C LEU A 283 -22.55 -9.26 -0.29
N ASN A 284 -22.53 -10.58 -0.50
CA ASN A 284 -21.32 -11.38 -0.53
C ASN A 284 -21.50 -12.56 -1.48
N LEU A 285 -21.15 -12.39 -2.74
CA LEU A 285 -21.45 -13.34 -3.81
C LEU A 285 -20.45 -14.50 -3.77
N LEU A 286 -20.88 -15.67 -3.29
CA LEU A 286 -20.08 -16.90 -3.24
C LEU A 286 -18.85 -16.85 -2.32
N GLY A 287 -18.65 -15.74 -1.60
CA GLY A 287 -17.63 -15.59 -0.59
C GLY A 287 -17.99 -16.28 0.73
N ARG A 288 -17.03 -16.27 1.67
CA ARG A 288 -17.24 -16.78 3.04
C ARG A 288 -17.05 -15.65 4.03
N ILE A 289 -18.02 -15.49 4.94
CA ILE A 289 -17.92 -14.54 6.06
C ILE A 289 -17.52 -15.31 7.31
N SER A 290 -16.53 -14.78 8.04
CA SER A 290 -16.17 -15.19 9.38
C SER A 290 -16.27 -13.95 10.26
N ILE A 291 -17.08 -14.02 11.30
CA ILE A 291 -17.25 -12.94 12.28
C ILE A 291 -16.78 -13.41 13.64
N ASP A 292 -16.21 -12.50 14.41
CA ASP A 292 -15.76 -12.75 15.78
C ASP A 292 -15.93 -11.47 16.61
N GLU A 293 -16.40 -11.58 17.85
CA GLU A 293 -16.46 -10.44 18.80
C GLU A 293 -17.07 -9.15 18.20
N ILE A 294 -18.37 -9.19 17.85
CA ILE A 294 -19.15 -7.99 17.48
C ILE A 294 -20.03 -7.61 18.68
N GLU A 295 -19.89 -6.37 19.17
CA GLU A 295 -20.66 -5.89 20.33
C GLU A 295 -22.10 -5.51 19.95
N GLY A 296 -22.31 -5.00 18.74
CA GLY A 296 -23.61 -4.57 18.20
C GLY A 296 -24.39 -5.65 17.45
N LEU A 297 -25.38 -5.19 16.68
CA LEU A 297 -26.20 -6.03 15.80
C LEU A 297 -25.40 -6.50 14.59
N VAL A 298 -25.71 -7.70 14.12
CA VAL A 298 -25.10 -8.30 12.93
C VAL A 298 -26.19 -8.52 11.88
N SER A 299 -26.02 -7.92 10.70
CA SER A 299 -26.87 -8.10 9.52
C SER A 299 -26.02 -8.64 8.37
N LEU A 300 -26.33 -9.85 7.89
CA LEU A 300 -25.57 -10.54 6.84
C LEU A 300 -26.43 -10.88 5.62
N PRO A 301 -25.82 -11.09 4.44
CA PRO A 301 -26.56 -11.40 3.22
C PRO A 301 -27.35 -12.70 3.37
N GLY A 302 -28.65 -12.64 3.07
CA GLY A 302 -29.52 -13.79 3.13
C GLY A 302 -30.01 -14.15 4.53
N ASP A 303 -29.72 -13.34 5.54
CA ASP A 303 -30.44 -13.41 6.82
C ASP A 303 -31.85 -12.84 6.60
N PRO A 304 -32.93 -13.64 6.75
CA PRO A 304 -34.27 -13.10 6.73
C PRO A 304 -34.43 -12.30 8.02
N GLY A 305 -34.09 -11.01 7.99
CA GLY A 305 -34.14 -10.13 9.16
C GLY A 305 -35.44 -10.35 9.93
N THR A 306 -35.31 -10.77 11.19
CA THR A 306 -36.34 -10.90 12.24
C THR A 306 -37.76 -11.27 11.82
#